data_AF-A0A8S3IGC1-F1
#
_entry.id   AF-A0A8S3IGC1-F1
#
_cell.length_a   1.000
_cell.length_b   1.000
_cell.length_c   1.000
_cell.angle_alpha   90.00
_cell.angle_beta   90.00
_cell.angle_gamma   90.00
#
_symmetry.space_group_name_H-M   'P 1'
#
loop_
_entity.id
_entity.type
_entity.pdbx_description
1 polymer ?
#
loop_
_entity_poly.entity_id
_entity_poly.type
_entity_poly.pdbx_seq_one_letter_code
_entity_poly.pdbx_strand_id
1 'polypeptide(L)'
;GITIYESSIPIVKHAFNSKSWHELCHVEKSDVSVFGPYWLGVAPLRKHEFVHFICTELSKLGFQEMSSISLTKPFIYEALGANINESRHILTTFESADDPRSRSLISSGLGSLASILVPFVRRTFLQTNLPYYVFTSGAEYDVKNEQTYKIQLLAMTTIRDTHLKNFADPLLDKLITDLEIQPSNVSIEREHEYNLNLKNSLTNKSPYRFKQTSSLDELFLELTRLMYNLYDKFRLPFRINNVSSDKLRSYESMRLDYELFLPSSNSYVSVGSISLIGDYLSRRLMIRHKKVKDEKNPNIKEESINGNDLPRET
;
A
#
# COMPACT_ATOMS: atom_id res chain seq x y z
N GLY A 1 12.68 -10.73 0.90
CA GLY A 1 11.41 -11.28 1.41
C GLY A 1 10.39 -11.32 0.29
N ILE A 2 9.12 -11.17 0.65
CA ILE A 2 8.06 -10.78 -0.30
C ILE A 2 7.99 -9.27 -0.24
N THR A 3 8.05 -8.60 -1.39
CA THR A 3 7.87 -7.16 -1.46
C THR A 3 6.37 -6.86 -1.51
N ILE A 4 5.93 -5.96 -0.63
CA ILE A 4 4.54 -5.54 -0.53
C ILE A 4 4.38 -4.13 -1.11
N TYR A 5 3.32 -3.92 -1.88
CA TYR A 5 2.84 -2.61 -2.27
C TYR A 5 1.51 -2.35 -1.61
N GLU A 6 1.33 -1.12 -1.19
CA GLU A 6 0.07 -0.62 -0.70
C GLU A 6 -0.42 0.47 -1.66
N SER A 7 -1.66 0.40 -2.11
CA SER A 7 -2.33 1.59 -2.64
C SER A 7 -3.68 1.77 -1.96
N SER A 8 -3.97 3.01 -1.59
CA SER A 8 -5.26 3.38 -1.01
C SER A 8 -5.97 4.37 -1.92
N ILE A 9 -7.23 4.08 -2.23
CA ILE A 9 -8.16 4.96 -2.92
C ILE A 9 -9.26 5.34 -1.91
N PRO A 10 -9.07 6.37 -1.08
CA PRO A 10 -10.17 6.93 -0.32
C PRO A 10 -11.21 7.49 -1.27
N ILE A 11 -12.43 7.03 -1.06
CA ILE A 11 -13.61 7.55 -1.75
C ILE A 11 -14.03 8.79 -0.98
N VAL A 12 -13.27 9.84 -1.26
CA VAL A 12 -13.64 11.24 -1.13
C VAL A 12 -14.33 11.59 0.19
N LYS A 13 -13.54 11.82 1.25
CA LYS A 13 -14.04 12.61 2.39
C LYS A 13 -14.07 14.11 2.05
N HIS A 14 -13.12 14.59 1.25
CA HIS A 14 -12.88 16.02 1.08
C HIS A 14 -13.60 16.70 -0.09
N ALA A 15 -13.89 16.03 -1.21
CA ALA A 15 -14.66 16.70 -2.28
C ALA A 15 -16.13 16.94 -1.90
N PHE A 16 -16.65 16.24 -0.89
CA PHE A 16 -18.03 16.35 -0.42
C PHE A 16 -18.21 17.20 0.86
N ASN A 17 -17.13 17.68 1.48
CA ASN A 17 -17.18 18.45 2.74
C ASN A 17 -17.01 19.97 2.54
N SER A 18 -17.16 20.44 1.31
CA SER A 18 -17.19 21.87 1.02
C SER A 18 -18.56 22.46 1.35
N LYS A 19 -18.63 23.74 1.75
CA LYS A 19 -19.91 24.45 1.99
C LYS A 19 -20.89 24.25 0.83
N SER A 20 -20.42 24.27 -0.41
CA SER A 20 -21.24 24.07 -1.61
C SER A 20 -21.79 22.65 -1.75
N TRP A 21 -21.10 21.62 -1.25
CA TRP A 21 -21.62 20.24 -1.25
C TRP A 21 -22.53 19.93 -0.07
N HIS A 22 -22.31 20.55 1.10
CA HIS A 22 -23.28 20.51 2.20
C HIS A 22 -24.63 21.14 1.84
N GLU A 23 -24.63 22.12 0.93
CA GLU A 23 -25.84 22.71 0.35
C GLU A 23 -26.51 21.79 -0.69
N LEU A 24 -25.73 20.96 -1.41
CA LEU A 24 -26.22 20.04 -2.45
C LEU A 24 -26.63 18.66 -1.92
N CYS A 25 -26.00 18.20 -0.85
CA CYS A 25 -26.31 16.96 -0.15
C CYS A 25 -26.75 17.37 1.26
N HIS A 26 -28.02 17.15 1.58
CA HIS A 26 -28.52 17.30 2.95
C HIS A 26 -27.75 16.36 3.88
N VAL A 27 -26.63 16.84 4.42
CA VAL A 27 -25.85 16.14 5.45
C VAL A 27 -26.37 16.66 6.77
N GLU A 28 -27.29 15.91 7.37
CA GLU A 28 -27.72 16.17 8.74
C GLU A 28 -26.59 15.74 9.69
N LYS A 29 -26.01 16.71 10.39
CA LYS A 29 -25.23 16.43 11.60
C LYS A 29 -26.23 16.30 12.74
N SER A 30 -26.54 15.07 13.15
CA SER A 30 -27.24 14.86 14.41
C SER A 30 -26.23 14.96 15.56
N ASP A 31 -26.64 15.56 16.68
CA ASP A 31 -25.82 15.66 17.91
C ASP A 31 -25.41 14.29 18.49
N VAL A 32 -25.89 13.18 17.89
CA VAL A 32 -25.72 11.81 18.36
C VAL A 32 -24.61 11.05 17.63
N SER A 33 -24.16 11.48 16.43
CA SER A 33 -23.20 10.68 15.66
C SER A 33 -21.74 11.13 15.85
N VAL A 34 -21.08 10.56 16.85
CA VAL A 34 -19.61 10.57 16.99
C VAL A 34 -18.92 9.83 15.81
N PHE A 35 -19.69 9.10 14.98
CA PHE A 35 -19.17 8.11 14.04
C PHE A 35 -19.20 8.50 12.55
N GLY A 36 -19.54 9.74 12.21
CA GLY A 36 -19.41 10.28 10.84
C GLY A 36 -20.74 10.64 10.16
N PRO A 37 -20.67 11.24 8.95
CA PRO A 37 -21.85 11.80 8.28
C PRO A 37 -22.78 10.72 7.71
N TYR A 38 -24.08 10.90 7.89
CA TYR A 38 -25.10 10.13 7.16
C TYR A 38 -25.22 10.67 5.74
N TRP A 39 -25.14 9.75 4.77
CA TRP A 39 -25.33 10.08 3.37
C TRP A 39 -26.81 9.84 3.04
N LEU A 40 -27.52 10.89 2.63
CA LEU A 40 -28.94 10.83 2.24
C LEU A 40 -29.11 11.02 0.73
N GLY A 41 -30.28 10.62 0.22
CA GLY A 41 -30.66 10.81 -1.18
C GLY A 41 -29.83 9.96 -2.16
N VAL A 42 -29.33 10.59 -3.23
CA VAL A 42 -28.61 9.91 -4.32
C VAL A 42 -27.11 9.74 -4.07
N ALA A 43 -26.56 10.38 -3.05
CA ALA A 43 -25.12 10.35 -2.76
C ALA A 43 -24.60 8.94 -2.39
N PRO A 44 -25.28 8.13 -1.55
CA PRO A 44 -24.91 6.74 -1.31
C PRO A 44 -24.86 5.91 -2.60
N LEU A 45 -25.82 6.13 -3.51
CA LEU A 45 -25.89 5.40 -4.78
C LEU A 45 -24.70 5.76 -5.68
N ARG A 46 -24.39 7.04 -5.84
CA ARG A 46 -23.21 7.47 -6.62
C ARG A 46 -21.89 6.97 -6.03
N LYS A 47 -21.78 6.98 -4.69
CA LYS A 47 -20.64 6.37 -4.00
C LYS A 47 -20.54 4.88 -4.35
N HIS A 48 -21.64 4.15 -4.28
CA HIS A 48 -21.67 2.72 -4.59
C HIS A 48 -21.31 2.46 -6.07
N GLU A 49 -21.86 3.22 -7.01
CA GLU A 49 -21.51 3.13 -8.44
C GLU A 49 -20.03 3.39 -8.68
N PHE A 50 -19.46 4.40 -8.03
CA PHE A 50 -18.03 4.72 -8.12
C PHE A 50 -17.16 3.58 -7.58
N VAL A 51 -17.49 3.03 -6.40
CA VAL A 51 -16.81 1.85 -5.82
C VAL A 51 -16.87 0.70 -6.82
N HIS A 52 -18.08 0.37 -7.27
CA HIS A 52 -18.34 -0.77 -8.15
C HIS A 52 -17.58 -0.64 -9.47
N PHE A 53 -17.53 0.57 -10.05
CA PHE A 53 -16.74 0.86 -11.23
C PHE A 53 -15.25 0.56 -11.00
N ILE A 54 -14.65 1.07 -9.92
CA ILE A 54 -13.23 0.82 -9.63
C ILE A 54 -12.98 -0.67 -9.40
N CYS A 55 -13.78 -1.34 -8.57
CA CYS A 55 -13.63 -2.77 -8.31
C CYS A 55 -13.72 -3.59 -9.61
N THR A 56 -14.66 -3.25 -10.50
CA THR A 56 -14.81 -3.88 -11.82
C THR A 56 -13.56 -3.68 -12.69
N GLU A 57 -13.00 -2.47 -12.72
CA GLU A 57 -11.77 -2.20 -13.48
C GLU A 57 -10.57 -2.96 -12.90
N LEU A 58 -10.44 -3.04 -11.57
CA LEU A 58 -9.40 -3.82 -10.91
C LEU A 58 -9.52 -5.33 -11.22
N SER A 59 -10.74 -5.87 -11.18
CA SER A 59 -10.99 -7.27 -11.53
C SER A 59 -10.65 -7.59 -12.99
N LYS A 60 -10.95 -6.69 -13.93
CA LYS A 60 -10.54 -6.84 -15.35
C LYS A 60 -9.02 -6.89 -15.52
N LEU A 61 -8.29 -6.21 -14.64
CA LEU A 61 -6.82 -6.20 -14.62
C LEU A 61 -6.21 -7.42 -13.91
N GLY A 62 -7.06 -8.33 -13.40
CA GLY A 62 -6.65 -9.55 -12.73
C GLY A 62 -6.36 -9.39 -11.24
N PHE A 63 -6.77 -8.27 -10.62
CA PHE A 63 -6.77 -8.18 -9.16
C PHE A 63 -7.94 -9.00 -8.60
N GLN A 64 -7.67 -9.76 -7.55
CA GLN A 64 -8.68 -10.56 -6.89
C GLN A 64 -9.29 -9.77 -5.72
N GLU A 65 -10.62 -9.64 -5.71
CA GLU A 65 -11.33 -9.09 -4.56
C GLU A 65 -11.22 -10.07 -3.38
N MET A 66 -10.95 -9.55 -2.19
CA MET A 66 -10.83 -10.33 -0.97
C MET A 66 -11.73 -9.76 0.12
N SER A 67 -12.53 -10.63 0.74
CA SER A 67 -13.26 -10.30 1.96
C SER A 67 -12.27 -10.12 3.11
N SER A 68 -12.25 -8.94 3.72
CA SER A 68 -11.40 -8.64 4.88
C SER A 68 -12.17 -8.72 6.19
N ILE A 69 -11.47 -8.68 7.32
CA ILE A 69 -12.08 -8.69 8.66
C ILE A 69 -11.95 -7.29 9.26
N SER A 70 -13.01 -6.72 9.84
CA SER A 70 -12.99 -5.37 10.41
C SER A 70 -12.24 -5.26 11.76
N LEU A 71 -11.98 -6.39 12.41
CA LEU A 71 -11.29 -6.50 13.69
C LEU A 71 -9.96 -7.23 13.49
N THR A 72 -8.89 -6.66 14.03
CA THR A 72 -7.53 -7.21 13.88
C THR A 72 -6.83 -7.29 15.24
N LYS A 73 -5.84 -8.18 15.32
CA LYS A 73 -5.05 -8.33 16.55
C LYS A 73 -4.00 -7.22 16.65
N PRO A 74 -3.68 -6.72 17.86
CA PRO A 74 -2.76 -5.61 18.06
C PRO A 74 -1.38 -5.81 17.43
N PHE A 75 -0.83 -7.02 17.48
CA PHE A 75 0.49 -7.29 16.88
C PHE A 75 0.57 -6.97 15.37
N ILE A 76 -0.57 -6.96 14.65
CA ILE A 76 -0.60 -6.58 13.23
C ILE A 76 -0.36 -5.07 13.08
N TYR A 77 -0.90 -4.26 14.00
CA TYR A 77 -0.66 -2.83 14.06
C TYR A 77 0.76 -2.49 14.51
N GLU A 78 1.29 -3.19 15.49
CA GLU A 78 2.73 -3.16 15.81
C GLU A 78 3.57 -3.48 14.57
N ALA A 79 3.13 -4.45 13.76
CA ALA A 79 3.83 -4.80 12.54
C ALA A 79 3.78 -3.69 11.48
N LEU A 80 2.71 -2.88 11.48
CA LEU A 80 2.58 -1.63 10.73
C LEU A 80 3.28 -0.45 11.43
N GLY A 81 4.07 -0.71 12.48
CA GLY A 81 4.83 0.31 13.20
C GLY A 81 3.97 1.28 14.01
N ALA A 82 2.70 0.95 14.26
CA ALA A 82 1.86 1.71 15.17
C ALA A 82 2.22 1.38 16.63
N ASN A 83 2.24 2.40 17.47
CA ASN A 83 2.39 2.23 18.92
C ASN A 83 1.00 1.94 19.51
N ILE A 84 0.73 0.68 19.88
CA ILE A 84 -0.57 0.29 20.45
C ILE A 84 -0.84 1.01 21.78
N ASN A 85 0.20 1.37 22.53
CA ASN A 85 0.07 2.08 23.80
C ASN A 85 -0.31 3.54 23.59
N GLU A 86 -0.14 4.10 22.38
CA GLU A 86 -0.70 5.40 22.05
C GLU A 86 -2.20 5.23 21.81
N SER A 87 -2.98 5.58 22.83
CA SER A 87 -4.46 5.56 22.89
C SER A 87 -5.18 6.31 21.76
N ARG A 88 -4.44 6.90 20.82
CA ARG A 88 -4.94 7.74 19.72
C ARG A 88 -5.17 6.99 18.41
N HIS A 89 -4.81 5.71 18.32
CA HIS A 89 -4.90 4.94 17.06
C HIS A 89 -5.96 3.84 17.06
N ILE A 90 -6.62 3.60 18.19
CA ILE A 90 -7.46 2.42 18.39
C ILE A 90 -8.86 2.89 18.78
N LEU A 91 -9.81 2.70 17.87
CA LEU A 91 -11.18 3.15 18.10
C LEU A 91 -11.90 2.36 19.18
N THR A 92 -11.50 1.10 19.45
CA THR A 92 -11.96 0.34 20.61
C THR A 92 -11.07 -0.89 20.77
N THR A 93 -10.57 -1.14 21.99
CA THR A 93 -10.10 -2.48 22.40
C THR A 93 -11.28 -3.22 23.01
N PHE A 94 -11.71 -4.31 22.39
CA PHE A 94 -12.67 -5.20 23.03
C PHE A 94 -11.91 -6.14 23.96
N GLU A 95 -12.09 -5.95 25.26
CA GLU A 95 -11.68 -6.91 26.28
C GLU A 95 -12.95 -7.59 26.80
N SER A 96 -12.94 -8.92 26.86
CA SER A 96 -14.00 -9.66 27.53
C SER A 96 -13.83 -9.46 29.02
N ALA A 97 -14.85 -8.91 29.68
CA ALA A 97 -14.85 -8.75 31.14
C ALA A 97 -14.65 -10.08 31.88
N ASP A 98 -15.05 -11.19 31.25
CA ASP A 98 -15.06 -12.52 31.87
C ASP A 98 -13.77 -13.32 31.69
N ASP A 99 -12.86 -12.90 30.80
CA ASP A 99 -11.60 -13.62 30.57
C ASP A 99 -10.42 -12.63 30.50
N PRO A 100 -9.52 -12.60 31.51
CA PRO A 100 -8.31 -11.78 31.46
C PRO A 100 -7.31 -12.25 30.39
N ARG A 101 -7.54 -13.41 29.75
CA ARG A 101 -6.81 -13.87 28.56
C ARG A 101 -7.47 -13.43 27.26
N SER A 102 -8.66 -12.81 27.33
CA SER A 102 -9.31 -12.28 26.15
C SER A 102 -8.37 -11.27 25.51
N ARG A 103 -8.03 -11.55 24.26
CA ARG A 103 -7.06 -10.76 23.54
C ARG A 103 -7.75 -9.51 23.07
N SER A 104 -7.18 -8.35 23.38
CA SER A 104 -7.63 -7.09 22.82
C SER A 104 -7.69 -7.19 21.28
N LEU A 105 -8.78 -6.71 20.71
CA LEU A 105 -8.98 -6.59 19.26
C LEU A 105 -9.11 -5.11 18.91
N ILE A 106 -8.54 -4.72 17.79
CA ILE A 106 -8.58 -3.34 17.26
C ILE A 106 -9.57 -3.30 16.10
N SER A 107 -10.53 -2.38 16.16
CA SER A 107 -11.39 -2.04 15.02
C SER A 107 -10.63 -1.22 14.00
N SER A 108 -10.25 -1.87 12.91
CA SER A 108 -9.49 -1.29 11.79
C SER A 108 -10.39 -0.97 10.60
N GLY A 109 -11.47 -1.74 10.44
CA GLY A 109 -12.38 -1.65 9.31
C GLY A 109 -11.88 -2.42 8.07
N LEU A 110 -12.83 -2.80 7.21
CA LEU A 110 -12.62 -3.65 6.04
C LEU A 110 -11.69 -3.03 4.97
N GLY A 111 -11.60 -1.71 4.94
CA GLY A 111 -10.74 -0.96 4.01
C GLY A 111 -9.32 -0.73 4.49
N SER A 112 -8.93 -1.27 5.66
CA SER A 112 -7.59 -1.03 6.24
C SER A 112 -6.53 -2.01 5.74
N LEU A 113 -5.27 -1.55 5.68
CA LEU A 113 -4.12 -2.41 5.42
C LEU A 113 -3.95 -3.49 6.50
N ALA A 114 -4.29 -3.21 7.76
CA ALA A 114 -4.24 -4.23 8.81
C ALA A 114 -5.17 -5.41 8.49
N SER A 115 -6.38 -5.11 8.03
CA SER A 115 -7.40 -6.09 7.70
C SER A 115 -7.05 -6.93 6.48
N ILE A 116 -6.50 -6.32 5.42
CA ILE A 116 -6.08 -7.05 4.22
C ILE A 116 -4.90 -7.99 4.51
N LEU A 117 -4.08 -7.71 5.53
CA LEU A 117 -2.92 -8.52 5.87
C LEU A 117 -3.24 -9.75 6.73
N VAL A 118 -4.39 -9.77 7.42
CA VAL A 118 -4.78 -10.87 8.33
C VAL A 118 -4.67 -12.25 7.68
N PRO A 119 -5.18 -12.50 6.45
CA PRO A 119 -5.14 -13.83 5.85
C PRO A 119 -3.72 -14.32 5.53
N PHE A 120 -2.75 -13.41 5.49
CA PHE A 120 -1.38 -13.67 5.09
C PHE A 120 -0.42 -13.87 6.26
N VAL A 121 -0.83 -13.54 7.49
CA VAL A 121 0.01 -13.69 8.67
C VAL A 121 0.47 -15.15 8.83
N ARG A 122 1.78 -15.35 8.94
CA ARG A 122 2.45 -16.66 9.05
C ARG A 122 2.18 -17.62 7.89
N ARG A 123 1.70 -17.13 6.74
CA ARG A 123 1.52 -17.96 5.55
C ARG A 123 2.80 -18.13 4.76
N THR A 124 2.94 -19.30 4.15
CA THR A 124 3.99 -19.59 3.17
C THR A 124 3.35 -19.80 1.80
N PHE A 125 3.74 -18.98 0.83
CA PHE A 125 3.29 -19.05 -0.55
C PHE A 125 4.21 -19.92 -1.40
N LEU A 126 3.69 -20.53 -2.47
CA LEU A 126 4.53 -21.05 -3.53
C LEU A 126 4.97 -19.91 -4.44
N GLN A 127 6.24 -19.90 -4.86
CA GLN A 127 6.74 -18.86 -5.77
C GLN A 127 5.95 -18.79 -7.08
N THR A 128 5.40 -19.91 -7.55
CA THR A 128 4.53 -20.00 -8.74
C THR A 128 3.22 -19.22 -8.61
N ASN A 129 2.80 -18.90 -7.38
CA ASN A 129 1.56 -18.16 -7.12
C ASN A 129 1.78 -16.65 -7.04
N LEU A 130 3.03 -16.18 -7.20
CA LEU A 130 3.42 -14.77 -7.18
C LEU A 130 3.73 -14.31 -8.62
N PRO A 131 3.47 -13.04 -8.98
CA PRO A 131 2.92 -11.98 -8.15
C PRO A 131 1.43 -12.16 -7.83
N TYR A 132 1.04 -11.76 -6.63
CA TYR A 132 -0.33 -11.89 -6.12
C TYR A 132 -0.93 -10.50 -5.93
N TYR A 133 -2.04 -10.23 -6.61
CA TYR A 133 -2.72 -8.94 -6.63
C TYR A 133 -4.09 -9.09 -6.00
N VAL A 134 -4.32 -8.39 -4.89
CA VAL A 134 -5.62 -8.39 -4.23
C VAL A 134 -6.06 -6.98 -3.91
N PHE A 135 -7.37 -6.81 -3.78
CA PHE A 135 -7.95 -5.59 -3.21
C PHE A 135 -9.08 -5.93 -2.25
N THR A 136 -9.33 -5.01 -1.31
CA THR A 136 -10.51 -5.00 -0.45
C THR A 136 -11.15 -3.63 -0.55
N SER A 137 -12.47 -3.57 -0.39
CA SER A 137 -13.21 -2.32 -0.32
C SER A 137 -14.00 -2.28 0.97
N GLY A 138 -14.04 -1.11 1.62
CA GLY A 138 -14.83 -0.98 2.83
C GLY A 138 -14.50 0.25 3.65
N ALA A 139 -15.19 0.36 4.78
CA ALA A 139 -14.88 1.39 5.76
C ALA A 139 -13.54 1.10 6.44
N GLU A 140 -12.71 2.12 6.59
CA GLU A 140 -11.63 2.22 7.55
C GLU A 140 -12.07 3.19 8.63
N TYR A 141 -11.70 2.88 9.86
CA TYR A 141 -12.04 3.72 10.99
C TYR A 141 -10.78 4.35 11.57
N ASP A 142 -10.75 5.68 11.64
CA ASP A 142 -9.65 6.45 12.22
C ASP A 142 -10.19 7.37 13.31
N VAL A 143 -9.48 7.44 14.43
CA VAL A 143 -9.79 8.33 15.57
C VAL A 143 -9.81 9.79 15.13
N LYS A 144 -8.95 10.19 14.18
CA LYS A 144 -8.90 11.58 13.69
C LYS A 144 -9.88 11.86 12.57
N ASN A 145 -10.02 10.90 11.66
CA ASN A 145 -10.68 11.11 10.37
C ASN A 145 -12.08 10.50 10.28
N GLU A 146 -12.67 10.09 11.41
CA GLU A 146 -13.96 9.38 11.44
C GLU A 146 -13.92 8.11 10.54
N GLN A 147 -15.08 7.60 10.17
CA GLN A 147 -15.21 6.52 9.19
C GLN A 147 -14.91 7.05 7.77
N THR A 148 -13.92 6.47 7.10
CA THR A 148 -13.62 6.73 5.69
C THR A 148 -13.82 5.49 4.87
N TYR A 149 -14.34 5.58 3.65
CA TYR A 149 -14.44 4.41 2.77
C TYR A 149 -13.22 4.35 1.87
N LYS A 150 -12.53 3.21 1.83
CA LYS A 150 -11.32 3.01 1.05
C LYS A 150 -11.40 1.74 0.21
N ILE A 151 -10.76 1.81 -0.95
CA ILE A 151 -10.34 0.62 -1.70
C ILE A 151 -8.85 0.47 -1.45
N GLN A 152 -8.48 -0.64 -0.84
CA GLN A 152 -7.12 -0.95 -0.45
C GLN A 152 -6.58 -2.04 -1.36
N LEU A 153 -5.49 -1.76 -2.06
CA LEU A 153 -4.82 -2.67 -2.97
C LEU A 153 -3.54 -3.18 -2.31
N LEU A 154 -3.27 -4.46 -2.51
CA LEU A 154 -2.06 -5.13 -2.07
C LEU A 154 -1.47 -5.92 -3.23
N ALA A 155 -0.23 -5.60 -3.60
CA ALA A 155 0.55 -6.43 -4.51
C ALA A 155 1.69 -7.10 -3.74
N MET A 156 1.79 -8.43 -3.84
CA MET A 156 2.86 -9.22 -3.25
C MET A 156 3.71 -9.84 -4.35
N THR A 157 5.02 -9.62 -4.32
CA THR A 157 5.94 -10.15 -5.34
C THR A 157 7.23 -10.73 -4.74
N THR A 158 7.88 -11.65 -5.47
CA THR A 158 9.21 -12.15 -5.11
C THR A 158 10.35 -11.31 -5.67
N ILE A 159 10.05 -10.30 -6.49
CA ILE A 159 11.07 -9.41 -7.04
C ILE A 159 11.78 -8.75 -5.86
N ARG A 160 13.09 -8.95 -5.78
CA ARG A 160 13.93 -8.36 -4.73
C ARG A 160 14.26 -6.93 -5.14
N ASP A 161 14.37 -6.04 -4.16
CA ASP A 161 15.03 -4.77 -4.35
C ASP A 161 16.50 -5.01 -4.73
N THR A 162 16.77 -5.04 -6.02
CA THR A 162 18.13 -5.01 -6.55
C THR A 162 18.72 -3.61 -6.48
N HIS A 163 17.89 -2.57 -6.39
CA HIS A 163 18.32 -1.18 -6.33
C HIS A 163 19.05 -0.82 -5.02
N LEU A 164 18.83 -1.55 -3.93
CA LEU A 164 19.64 -1.38 -2.70
C LEU A 164 21.03 -2.01 -2.78
N LYS A 165 21.33 -2.85 -3.79
CA LYS A 165 22.67 -3.45 -3.94
C LYS A 165 23.65 -2.58 -4.72
N ASN A 166 23.15 -1.63 -5.51
CA ASN A 166 23.97 -0.68 -6.24
C ASN A 166 24.19 0.64 -5.46
N PHE A 167 23.94 0.62 -4.14
CA PHE A 167 24.37 1.66 -3.20
C PHE A 167 25.89 1.61 -2.89
N ALA A 168 26.67 0.81 -3.63
CA ALA A 168 28.08 1.10 -3.80
C ALA A 168 28.14 2.35 -4.69
N ASP A 169 28.05 3.52 -4.07
CA ASP A 169 28.31 4.78 -4.77
C ASP A 169 29.78 4.74 -5.22
N PRO A 170 30.07 4.61 -6.52
CA PRO A 170 31.45 4.51 -7.00
C PRO A 170 32.25 5.79 -6.73
N LEU A 171 31.57 6.87 -6.29
CA LEU A 171 32.19 8.09 -5.80
C LEU A 171 32.50 8.03 -4.30
N LEU A 172 31.76 7.29 -3.47
CA LEU A 172 32.14 7.06 -2.06
C LEU A 172 33.45 6.29 -1.96
N ASP A 173 33.63 5.27 -2.80
CA ASP A 173 34.87 4.48 -2.83
C ASP A 173 36.08 5.28 -3.33
N LYS A 174 35.86 6.42 -4.00
CA LYS A 174 36.92 7.35 -4.43
C LYS A 174 37.14 8.54 -3.49
N LEU A 175 36.13 8.95 -2.73
CA LEU A 175 36.16 10.12 -1.83
C LEU A 175 36.64 9.81 -0.41
N ILE A 176 36.70 8.54 -0.01
CA ILE A 176 37.22 8.18 1.33
C ILE A 176 38.74 8.45 1.46
N THR A 177 39.47 8.52 0.34
CA THR A 177 40.92 8.76 0.39
C THR A 177 41.31 10.24 0.43
N ASP A 178 40.52 11.17 -0.10
CA ASP A 178 40.84 12.59 -0.07
C ASP A 178 39.58 13.45 -0.27
N LEU A 179 39.43 14.50 0.56
CA LEU A 179 38.68 15.76 0.34
C LEU A 179 37.35 16.05 1.05
N GLU A 180 37.31 17.32 1.47
CA GLU A 180 36.18 18.10 1.95
C GLU A 180 34.95 17.97 1.04
N ILE A 181 33.82 17.60 1.65
CA ILE A 181 32.55 17.37 0.97
C ILE A 181 31.92 18.73 0.63
N GLN A 182 32.03 19.15 -0.63
CA GLN A 182 31.06 20.07 -1.22
C GLN A 182 29.72 19.32 -1.35
N PRO A 183 28.61 19.80 -0.78
CA PRO A 183 27.31 19.13 -0.87
C PRO A 183 26.83 19.19 -2.33
N SER A 184 27.09 18.15 -3.10
CA SER A 184 26.60 18.03 -4.46
C SER A 184 25.12 17.62 -4.43
N ASN A 185 24.31 18.30 -5.26
CA ASN A 185 22.86 18.16 -5.41
C ASN A 185 22.40 16.82 -6.03
N VAL A 186 23.14 15.73 -5.83
CA VAL A 186 22.94 14.43 -6.47
C VAL A 186 21.56 13.84 -6.18
N SER A 187 20.96 14.15 -5.04
CA SER A 187 19.58 13.75 -4.72
C SER A 187 18.54 14.43 -5.61
N ILE A 188 18.77 15.70 -5.96
CA ILE A 188 17.84 16.53 -6.74
C ILE A 188 17.81 16.08 -8.20
N GLU A 189 18.97 15.76 -8.79
CA GLU A 189 19.05 15.31 -10.18
C GLU A 189 18.34 13.96 -10.40
N ARG A 190 18.53 13.01 -9.46
CA ARG A 190 17.85 11.71 -9.52
C ARG A 190 16.34 11.82 -9.34
N GLU A 191 15.88 12.70 -8.46
CA GLU A 191 14.45 12.98 -8.29
C GLU A 191 13.85 13.56 -9.58
N HIS A 192 14.56 14.48 -10.24
CA HIS A 192 14.13 15.05 -11.50
C HIS A 192 14.06 14.00 -12.62
N GLU A 193 15.06 13.12 -12.74
CA GLU A 193 15.06 12.01 -13.69
C GLU A 193 13.89 11.05 -13.45
N TYR A 194 13.67 10.66 -12.20
CA TYR A 194 12.53 9.83 -11.81
C TYR A 194 11.20 10.48 -12.20
N ASN A 195 11.01 11.76 -11.87
CA ASN A 195 9.79 12.50 -12.20
C ASN A 195 9.56 12.62 -13.72
N LEU A 196 10.63 12.79 -14.50
CA LEU A 196 10.56 12.80 -15.96
C LEU A 196 10.15 11.43 -16.51
N ASN A 197 10.77 10.35 -16.02
CA ASN A 197 10.43 8.98 -16.39
C ASN A 197 8.98 8.65 -16.03
N LEU A 198 8.53 9.07 -14.84
CA LEU A 198 7.15 8.93 -14.41
C LEU A 198 6.21 9.66 -15.38
N LYS A 199 6.48 10.93 -15.70
CA LYS A 199 5.65 11.71 -16.64
C LYS A 199 5.54 11.04 -18.00
N ASN A 200 6.65 10.56 -18.56
CA ASN A 200 6.68 9.84 -19.83
C ASN A 200 5.86 8.55 -19.76
N SER A 201 6.00 7.80 -18.68
CA SER A 201 5.28 6.55 -18.43
C SER A 201 3.76 6.76 -18.31
N LEU A 202 3.34 7.84 -17.65
CA LEU A 202 1.92 8.21 -17.50
C LEU A 202 1.26 8.57 -18.84
N THR A 203 2.00 9.19 -19.76
CA THR A 203 1.46 9.52 -21.10
C THR A 203 1.31 8.32 -22.02
N ASN A 204 1.94 7.19 -21.70
CA ASN A 204 1.88 5.99 -22.50
C ASN A 204 0.50 5.31 -22.31
N LYS A 205 -0.22 5.08 -23.41
CA LYS A 205 -1.53 4.41 -23.42
C LYS A 205 -1.45 2.89 -23.63
N SER A 206 -0.27 2.29 -23.51
CA SER A 206 -0.11 0.84 -23.61
C SER A 206 -0.98 0.11 -22.57
N PRO A 207 -1.49 -1.10 -22.88
CA PRO A 207 -2.18 -1.92 -21.89
C PRO A 207 -1.25 -2.24 -20.71
N TYR A 208 -1.84 -2.37 -19.51
CA TYR A 208 -1.10 -2.71 -18.29
C TYR A 208 -0.51 -4.11 -18.35
N ARG A 209 0.67 -4.28 -17.75
CA ARG A 209 1.42 -5.55 -17.80
C ARG A 209 1.90 -6.05 -16.44
N PHE A 210 1.04 -6.01 -15.42
CA PHE A 210 1.37 -6.44 -14.06
C PHE A 210 2.09 -7.80 -13.96
N LYS A 211 1.64 -8.82 -14.72
CA LYS A 211 2.20 -10.18 -14.65
C LYS A 211 3.60 -10.33 -15.28
N GLN A 212 4.09 -9.35 -16.02
CA GLN A 212 5.32 -9.43 -16.79
C GLN A 212 6.43 -8.52 -16.25
N THR A 213 6.17 -7.77 -15.19
CA THR A 213 7.15 -6.83 -14.62
C THR A 213 8.33 -7.57 -14.04
N SER A 214 9.53 -7.19 -14.48
CA SER A 214 10.79 -7.81 -14.08
C SER A 214 11.44 -7.08 -12.89
N SER A 215 11.11 -5.80 -12.74
CA SER A 215 11.63 -4.93 -11.68
C SER A 215 10.51 -4.38 -10.77
N LEU A 216 10.90 -3.99 -9.55
CA LEU A 216 9.99 -3.35 -8.59
C LEU A 216 9.58 -1.95 -9.06
N ASP A 217 10.48 -1.23 -9.73
CA ASP A 217 10.22 0.10 -10.27
C ASP A 217 9.18 0.05 -11.39
N GLU A 218 9.28 -0.93 -12.30
CA GLU A 218 8.25 -1.18 -13.31
C GLU A 218 6.89 -1.44 -12.68
N LEU A 219 6.83 -2.29 -11.65
CA LEU A 219 5.58 -2.60 -10.98
C LEU A 219 4.98 -1.37 -10.28
N PHE A 220 5.80 -0.57 -9.63
CA PHE A 220 5.38 0.68 -9.00
C PHE A 220 4.87 1.69 -10.03
N LEU A 221 5.56 1.83 -11.17
CA LEU A 221 5.14 2.68 -12.28
C LEU A 221 3.82 2.19 -12.88
N GLU A 222 3.64 0.88 -13.09
CA GLU A 222 2.38 0.32 -13.60
C GLU A 222 1.19 0.58 -12.66
N LEU A 223 1.40 0.45 -11.33
CA LEU A 223 0.38 0.82 -10.33
C LEU A 223 0.08 2.32 -10.36
N THR A 224 1.11 3.15 -10.57
CA THR A 224 0.97 4.61 -10.68
C THR A 224 0.20 4.99 -11.95
N ARG A 225 0.49 4.36 -13.09
CA ARG A 225 -0.28 4.53 -14.33
C ARG A 225 -1.74 4.11 -14.15
N LEU A 226 -1.98 3.01 -13.45
CA LEU A 226 -3.33 2.52 -13.16
C LEU A 226 -4.14 3.58 -12.42
N MET A 227 -3.59 4.09 -11.31
CA MET A 227 -4.22 5.12 -10.51
C MET A 227 -4.44 6.42 -11.31
N TYR A 228 -3.42 6.87 -12.05
CA TYR A 228 -3.54 8.03 -12.93
C TYR A 228 -4.70 7.89 -13.92
N ASN A 229 -4.77 6.77 -14.64
CA ASN A 229 -5.82 6.51 -15.62
C ASN A 229 -7.20 6.35 -14.99
N LEU A 230 -7.29 5.85 -13.75
CA LEU A 230 -8.56 5.81 -13.01
C LEU A 230 -9.07 7.24 -12.74
N TYR A 231 -8.23 8.15 -12.24
CA TYR A 231 -8.63 9.54 -11.99
C TYR A 231 -8.84 10.36 -13.27
N ASP A 232 -8.03 10.14 -14.31
CA ASP A 232 -8.15 10.81 -15.61
C ASP A 232 -9.51 10.54 -16.27
N LYS A 233 -10.05 9.32 -16.13
CA LYS A 233 -11.40 8.97 -16.62
C LYS A 233 -12.51 9.85 -16.02
N PHE A 234 -12.35 10.34 -14.80
CA PHE A 234 -13.31 11.23 -14.16
C PHE A 234 -13.16 12.70 -14.58
N ARG A 235 -12.14 13.03 -15.39
CA ARG A 235 -11.83 14.40 -15.86
C ARG A 235 -11.70 15.40 -14.71
N LEU A 236 -11.17 14.94 -13.59
CA LEU A 236 -10.96 15.77 -12.41
C LEU A 236 -9.53 16.33 -12.43
N PRO A 237 -9.31 17.60 -12.05
CA PRO A 237 -7.97 18.15 -11.91
C PRO A 237 -7.26 17.53 -10.70
N PHE A 238 -6.20 16.76 -10.94
CA PHE A 238 -5.38 16.16 -9.89
C PHE A 238 -3.89 16.35 -10.17
N ARG A 239 -3.07 16.17 -9.13
CA ARG A 239 -1.62 16.09 -9.22
C ARG A 239 -1.12 14.88 -8.44
N ILE A 240 0.09 14.44 -8.76
CA ILE A 240 0.80 13.40 -8.02
C ILE A 240 1.94 14.09 -7.26
N ASN A 241 2.02 13.84 -5.97
CA ASN A 241 3.01 14.42 -5.08
C ASN A 241 3.92 13.33 -4.53
N ASN A 242 5.23 13.48 -4.71
CA ASN A 242 6.21 12.58 -4.10
C ASN A 242 6.41 12.98 -2.63
N VAL A 243 6.17 12.04 -1.73
CA VAL A 243 6.20 12.31 -0.29
C VAL A 243 7.63 12.28 0.22
N SER A 244 8.02 13.35 0.91
CA SER A 244 9.32 13.46 1.55
C SER A 244 9.52 12.41 2.66
N SER A 245 10.77 11.97 2.84
CA SER A 245 11.12 10.85 3.73
C SER A 245 10.72 11.06 5.19
N ASP A 246 10.65 12.30 5.66
CA ASP A 246 10.20 12.68 7.01
C ASP A 246 8.71 12.42 7.25
N LYS A 247 7.90 12.32 6.18
CA LYS A 247 6.45 12.07 6.23
C LYS A 247 6.07 10.64 5.87
N LEU A 248 7.05 9.79 5.58
CA LEU A 248 6.84 8.38 5.34
C LEU A 248 6.52 7.66 6.66
N ARG A 249 5.65 6.66 6.57
CA ARG A 249 5.42 5.75 7.70
C ARG A 249 6.65 4.86 7.88
N SER A 250 6.83 4.31 9.06
CA SER A 250 8.02 3.51 9.41
C SER A 250 8.21 2.25 8.57
N TYR A 251 7.18 1.80 7.86
CA TYR A 251 7.23 0.67 6.92
C TYR A 251 7.30 1.09 5.44
N GLU A 252 7.24 2.38 5.13
CA GLU A 252 7.27 2.89 3.76
C GLU A 252 8.70 3.24 3.35
N SER A 253 9.11 2.78 2.18
CA SER A 253 10.37 3.15 1.53
C SER A 253 10.20 4.32 0.55
N MET A 254 9.02 4.43 -0.06
CA MET A 254 8.62 5.53 -0.95
C MET A 254 7.10 5.64 -0.96
N ARG A 255 6.55 6.86 -1.09
CA ARG A 255 5.10 7.09 -1.22
C ARG A 255 4.80 8.19 -2.24
N LEU A 256 3.85 7.92 -3.12
CA LEU A 256 3.23 8.90 -4.02
C LEU A 256 1.81 9.17 -3.55
N ASP A 257 1.49 10.43 -3.24
CA ASP A 257 0.15 10.86 -2.89
C ASP A 257 -0.57 11.42 -4.12
N TYR A 258 -1.80 10.98 -4.36
CA TYR A 258 -2.70 11.52 -5.37
C TYR A 258 -3.53 12.62 -4.74
N GLU A 259 -3.39 13.84 -5.24
CA GLU A 259 -4.08 14.99 -4.67
C GLU A 259 -5.05 15.59 -5.68
N LEU A 260 -6.32 15.71 -5.28
CA LEU A 260 -7.38 16.31 -6.08
C LEU A 260 -7.51 17.79 -5.76
N PHE A 261 -7.63 18.63 -6.79
CA PHE A 261 -7.92 20.05 -6.58
C PHE A 261 -9.39 20.25 -6.24
N LEU A 262 -9.64 20.93 -5.12
CA LEU A 262 -10.97 21.29 -4.65
C LEU A 262 -11.21 22.78 -4.88
N PRO A 263 -12.09 23.17 -5.83
CA PRO A 263 -12.35 24.58 -6.14
C PRO A 263 -12.86 25.37 -4.93
N SER A 264 -13.65 24.72 -4.07
CA SER A 264 -14.25 25.34 -2.89
C SER A 264 -13.24 25.78 -1.83
N SER A 265 -12.12 25.05 -1.69
CA SER A 265 -11.05 25.38 -0.74
C SER A 265 -9.83 25.97 -1.44
N ASN A 266 -9.88 26.08 -2.78
CA ASN A 266 -8.77 26.49 -3.63
C ASN A 266 -7.45 25.77 -3.26
N SER A 267 -7.54 24.46 -2.98
CA SER A 267 -6.42 23.68 -2.47
C SER A 267 -6.45 22.25 -3.00
N TYR A 268 -5.28 21.62 -3.03
CA TYR A 268 -5.13 20.20 -3.33
C TYR A 268 -5.30 19.39 -2.05
N VAL A 269 -6.05 18.29 -2.13
CA VAL A 269 -6.28 17.39 -1.00
C VAL A 269 -5.98 15.96 -1.40
N SER A 270 -5.26 15.23 -0.55
CA SER A 270 -4.95 13.82 -0.78
C SER A 270 -6.23 12.98 -0.86
N VAL A 271 -6.38 12.30 -1.99
CA VAL A 271 -7.48 11.38 -2.33
C VAL A 271 -6.98 9.98 -2.60
N GLY A 272 -5.69 9.69 -2.37
CA GLY A 272 -5.12 8.36 -2.47
C GLY A 272 -3.62 8.36 -2.36
N SER A 273 -3.06 7.17 -2.23
CA SER A 273 -1.61 6.99 -2.14
C SER A 273 -1.19 5.66 -2.75
N ILE A 274 0.07 5.59 -3.16
CA ILE A 274 0.78 4.35 -3.50
C ILE A 274 2.08 4.34 -2.72
N SER A 275 2.29 3.31 -1.92
CA SER A 275 3.47 3.15 -1.07
C SER A 275 4.24 1.87 -1.45
N LEU A 276 5.55 2.02 -1.62
CA LEU A 276 6.50 0.91 -1.72
C LEU A 276 6.96 0.56 -0.30
N ILE A 277 6.74 -0.68 0.14
CA ILE A 277 7.05 -1.12 1.51
C ILE A 277 8.33 -1.96 1.56
N GLY A 278 8.68 -2.62 0.46
CA GLY A 278 9.77 -3.60 0.47
C GLY A 278 9.38 -4.85 1.26
N ASP A 279 10.33 -5.46 1.96
CA ASP A 279 10.12 -6.71 2.71
C ASP A 279 9.83 -6.52 4.21
N TYR A 280 9.70 -5.27 4.68
CA TYR A 280 9.46 -4.90 6.08
C TYR A 280 8.29 -5.68 6.70
N LEU A 281 7.12 -5.61 6.08
CA LEU A 281 5.90 -6.26 6.59
C LEU A 281 5.97 -7.78 6.45
N SER A 282 6.54 -8.30 5.36
CA SER A 282 6.68 -9.75 5.17
C SER A 282 7.52 -10.39 6.28
N ARG A 283 8.59 -9.72 6.74
CA ARG A 283 9.43 -10.20 7.85
C ARG A 283 8.67 -10.19 9.17
N ARG A 284 8.05 -9.06 9.52
CA ARG A 284 7.33 -8.90 10.79
C ARG A 284 6.11 -9.81 10.92
N LEU A 285 5.37 -10.03 9.83
CA LEU A 285 4.20 -10.89 9.79
C LEU A 285 4.51 -12.35 9.44
N MET A 286 5.80 -12.71 9.31
CA MET A 286 6.27 -14.04 8.94
C MET A 286 5.65 -14.57 7.64
N ILE A 287 5.44 -13.68 6.67
CA ILE A 287 4.95 -14.04 5.33
C ILE A 287 6.14 -14.54 4.52
N ARG A 288 6.09 -15.80 4.11
CA ARG A 288 7.21 -16.49 3.45
C ARG A 288 6.80 -16.94 2.06
N HIS A 289 7.78 -17.21 1.21
CA HIS A 289 7.57 -17.98 -0.01
C HIS A 289 8.55 -19.14 -0.07
N LYS A 290 8.12 -20.25 -0.64
CA LYS A 290 8.95 -21.43 -0.92
C LYS A 290 9.19 -21.48 -2.43
N LYS A 291 10.47 -21.60 -2.80
CA LYS A 291 10.83 -21.94 -4.17
C LYS A 291 10.40 -23.39 -4.42
N VAL A 292 9.68 -23.63 -5.49
CA VAL A 292 9.52 -24.99 -5.99
C VAL A 292 10.90 -25.42 -6.42
N LYS A 293 11.51 -26.38 -5.72
CA LYS A 293 12.70 -27.04 -6.24
C LYS A 293 12.19 -27.79 -7.46
N ASP A 294 12.64 -27.41 -8.64
CA ASP A 294 12.46 -28.28 -9.80
C ASP A 294 13.00 -29.65 -9.38
N GLU A 295 12.12 -30.65 -9.32
CA GLU A 295 12.55 -32.03 -9.22
C GLU A 295 13.37 -32.29 -10.47
N LYS A 296 14.68 -32.06 -10.37
CA LYS A 296 15.65 -32.54 -11.33
C LYS A 296 15.31 -34.02 -11.52
N ASN A 297 14.95 -34.37 -12.75
CA ASN A 297 14.78 -35.73 -13.23
C ASN A 297 15.66 -36.71 -12.41
N PRO A 298 15.11 -37.78 -11.80
CA PRO A 298 15.90 -38.77 -11.07
C PRO A 298 16.90 -39.57 -11.94
N ASN A 299 17.15 -39.16 -13.18
CA ASN A 299 17.99 -39.85 -14.16
C ASN A 299 19.37 -39.24 -14.40
N ILE A 300 19.89 -38.39 -13.52
CA ILE A 300 21.32 -38.05 -13.52
C ILE A 300 21.91 -38.41 -12.16
N LYS A 301 22.09 -39.72 -11.97
CA LYS A 301 23.17 -40.23 -11.12
C LYS A 301 24.43 -40.20 -11.98
N GLU A 302 25.29 -39.22 -11.77
CA GLU A 302 26.73 -39.39 -12.03
C GLU A 302 27.48 -38.34 -11.20
N GLU A 303 28.03 -38.86 -10.09
CA GLU A 303 29.34 -38.54 -9.53
C GLU A 303 29.77 -37.08 -9.35
N SER A 304 29.64 -36.59 -8.12
CA SER A 304 30.80 -36.01 -7.41
C SER A 304 30.51 -35.96 -5.91
N ILE A 305 31.01 -36.96 -5.20
CA ILE A 305 31.17 -36.98 -3.73
C ILE A 305 32.33 -36.03 -3.38
N ASN A 306 32.12 -35.21 -2.34
CA ASN A 306 33.06 -34.47 -1.47
C ASN A 306 32.51 -33.06 -1.23
N GLY A 307 32.20 -32.57 -0.05
CA GLY A 307 32.40 -33.00 1.33
C GLY A 307 32.17 -31.77 2.23
N ASN A 308 31.75 -32.02 3.47
CA ASN A 308 31.61 -31.08 4.60
C ASN A 308 30.28 -30.34 4.75
N ASP A 309 29.29 -31.11 5.22
CA ASP A 309 28.23 -30.63 6.11
C ASP A 309 28.80 -30.22 7.48
N LEU A 310 28.34 -29.08 7.99
CA LEU A 310 28.36 -28.74 9.42
C LEU A 310 26.98 -28.17 9.77
N PRO A 311 26.25 -28.75 10.74
CA PRO A 311 24.91 -28.28 11.12
C PRO A 311 25.02 -27.04 12.00
N ARG A 312 24.16 -26.03 11.75
CA ARG A 312 23.90 -24.97 12.73
C ARG A 312 22.69 -25.35 13.57
N GLU A 313 22.94 -25.56 14.85
CA GLU A 313 21.96 -25.82 15.89
C GLU A 313 21.24 -24.54 16.36
N THR A 314 19.97 -24.76 16.73
CA THR A 314 19.05 -23.99 17.60
C THR A 314 18.76 -22.52 17.32
#